data_AF-A0A432T9T2-F1
#
_entry.id   AF-A0A432T9T2-F1
#
_cell.length_a   1.000
_cell.length_b   1.000
_cell.length_c   1.000
_cell.angle_alpha   90.00
_cell.angle_beta   90.00
_cell.angle_gamma   90.00
#
_symmetry.space_group_name_H-M   'P 1'
#
loop_
_entity.id
_entity.type
_entity.pdbx_description
1 polymer ?
#
loop_
_entity_poly.entity_id
_entity_poly.type
_entity_poly.pdbx_seq_one_letter_code
_entity_poly.pdbx_strand_id
1 'polypeptide(L)'
;MKQQFMQDLQKIYDELQNRQSELNSYYKLLEGKNDKAKLLVEDFLSKLQLPINSDTQMAALTRVVNLREDALEQVLQKEGLSEEEIMAKKEEAYLFVKEMHLLRHEYLIAWIKSENLLTPFYRKLIKGVHHIGESMSDWQSAWTAKIINGVNRELLKKYNGDEKAIFTMLQEENLLDIDPNGNLGDRCYSVLVKDEKGRYRSTAYSEAFPNEVAQLVSVIEDCIESLSLEKDEVFGKKEAWIAYFVAIKKAFGATEPKKLIGYWANVDRAWMKIDTPIQVGHPLEYYEDHFRKA
;
A
#
# COMPACT_ATOMS: atom_id res chain seq x y z
N MET A 1 33.25 6.86 4.60
CA MET A 1 31.90 6.92 3.98
C MET A 1 30.96 5.86 4.54
N LYS A 2 31.27 4.55 4.42
CA LYS A 2 30.42 3.48 4.99
C LYS A 2 30.19 3.59 6.51
N GLN A 3 31.23 3.89 7.29
CA GLN A 3 31.08 4.05 8.75
C GLN A 3 30.13 5.21 9.11
N GLN A 4 30.30 6.38 8.49
CA GLN A 4 29.39 7.51 8.68
C GLN A 4 27.97 7.16 8.27
N PHE A 5 27.80 6.48 7.13
CA PHE A 5 26.49 6.01 6.68
C PHE A 5 25.80 5.11 7.73
N MET A 6 26.54 4.18 8.36
CA MET A 6 25.97 3.34 9.41
C MET A 6 25.63 4.11 10.69
N GLN A 7 26.40 5.14 11.03
CA GLN A 7 26.08 6.04 12.16
C GLN A 7 24.82 6.86 11.88
N ASP A 8 24.69 7.39 10.66
CA ASP A 8 23.48 8.09 10.22
C ASP A 8 22.27 7.16 10.26
N LEU A 9 22.43 5.92 9.79
CA LEU A 9 21.38 4.91 9.82
C LEU A 9 20.94 4.58 11.26
N GLN A 10 21.88 4.45 12.19
CA GLN A 10 21.54 4.26 13.61
C GLN A 10 20.73 5.44 14.17
N LYS A 11 21.13 6.69 13.87
CA LYS A 11 20.35 7.88 14.28
C LYS A 11 18.94 7.86 13.72
N ILE A 12 18.76 7.43 12.48
CA ILE A 12 17.42 7.29 11.87
C ILE A 12 16.61 6.22 12.59
N TYR A 13 17.21 5.08 12.92
CA TYR A 13 16.53 4.03 13.70
C TYR A 13 16.11 4.51 15.08
N ASP A 14 16.97 5.23 15.79
CA ASP A 14 16.66 5.78 17.11
C ASP A 14 15.51 6.79 17.03
N GLU A 15 15.51 7.67 16.03
CA GLU A 15 14.42 8.61 15.77
C GLU A 15 13.11 7.91 15.41
N LEU A 16 13.15 6.86 14.59
CA LEU A 16 11.98 6.03 14.27
C LEU A 16 11.40 5.38 15.52
N GLN A 17 12.25 4.85 16.41
CA GLN A 17 11.81 4.27 17.69
C GLN A 17 11.15 5.33 18.59
N ASN A 18 11.70 6.54 18.65
CA ASN A 18 11.12 7.64 19.40
C ASN A 18 9.74 8.03 18.85
N ARG A 19 9.62 8.20 17.53
CA ARG A 19 8.35 8.52 16.85
C ARG A 19 7.29 7.43 17.03
N GLN A 20 7.70 6.16 16.99
CA GLN A 20 6.80 5.03 17.24
C GLN A 20 6.38 4.99 18.71
N SER A 21 7.29 5.28 19.65
CA SER A 21 6.98 5.37 21.07
C SER A 21 6.01 6.51 21.38
N GLU A 22 6.17 7.66 20.72
CA GLU A 22 5.21 8.77 20.78
C GLU A 22 3.83 8.33 20.28
N LEU A 23 3.75 7.66 19.13
CA LEU A 23 2.48 7.19 18.58
C LEU A 23 1.82 6.14 19.50
N ASN A 24 2.59 5.17 20.01
CA ASN A 24 2.11 4.16 20.95
C ASN A 24 1.62 4.80 22.27
N SER A 25 2.18 5.94 22.66
CA SER A 25 1.73 6.67 23.85
C SER A 25 0.29 7.20 23.73
N TYR A 26 -0.31 7.19 22.54
CA TYR A 26 -1.70 7.59 22.34
C TYR A 26 -2.68 6.64 23.05
N TYR A 27 -2.30 5.38 23.27
CA TYR A 27 -3.09 4.45 24.08
C TYR A 27 -3.27 4.91 25.53
N LYS A 28 -2.42 5.81 26.05
CA LYS A 28 -2.60 6.42 27.38
C LYS A 28 -3.87 7.28 27.47
N LEU A 29 -4.51 7.60 26.33
CA LEU A 29 -5.85 8.19 26.28
C LEU A 29 -6.88 7.39 27.08
N LEU A 30 -6.78 6.06 27.07
CA LEU A 30 -7.69 5.18 27.80
C LEU A 30 -7.54 5.30 29.32
N GLU A 31 -6.42 5.85 29.80
CA GLU A 31 -6.17 6.19 31.20
C GLU A 31 -6.52 7.66 31.53
N GLY A 32 -7.17 8.38 30.59
CA GLY A 32 -7.48 9.80 30.73
C GLY A 32 -6.28 10.74 30.60
N LYS A 33 -5.21 10.30 29.92
CA LYS A 33 -3.97 11.08 29.71
C LYS A 33 -3.77 11.35 28.21
N ASN A 34 -2.84 12.25 27.85
CA ASN A 34 -2.46 12.55 26.46
C ASN A 34 -3.53 13.36 25.67
N ASP A 35 -3.50 14.68 25.85
CA ASP A 35 -4.44 15.62 25.20
C ASP A 35 -4.33 15.62 23.67
N LYS A 36 -3.14 15.39 23.12
CA LYS A 36 -2.92 15.30 21.67
C LYS A 36 -3.65 14.10 21.07
N ALA A 37 -3.56 12.94 21.73
CA ALA A 37 -4.29 11.74 21.34
C ALA A 37 -5.81 11.94 21.45
N LYS A 38 -6.26 12.63 22.50
CA LYS A 38 -7.67 12.95 22.70
C LYS A 38 -8.23 13.76 21.53
N LEU A 39 -7.60 14.88 21.17
CA LEU A 39 -8.04 15.72 20.06
C LEU A 39 -8.10 14.95 18.74
N LEU A 40 -7.07 14.13 18.46
CA LEU A 40 -7.02 13.33 17.24
C LEU A 40 -8.14 12.28 17.18
N VAL A 41 -8.39 11.57 18.28
CA VAL A 41 -9.44 10.55 18.36
C VAL A 41 -10.82 11.18 18.30
N GLU A 42 -11.03 12.32 18.96
CA GLU A 42 -12.29 13.06 18.90
C GLU A 42 -12.59 13.55 17.46
N ASP A 43 -11.59 14.08 16.76
CA ASP A 43 -11.72 14.48 15.35
C ASP A 43 -12.01 13.29 14.43
N PHE A 44 -11.28 12.18 14.61
CA PHE A 44 -11.52 10.94 13.85
C PHE A 44 -12.94 10.40 14.06
N LEU A 45 -13.39 10.28 15.31
CA LEU A 45 -14.74 9.79 15.63
C LEU A 45 -15.82 10.75 15.17
N SER A 46 -15.59 12.07 15.28
CA SER A 46 -16.50 13.09 14.78
C SER A 46 -16.66 12.99 13.26
N LYS A 47 -15.57 12.82 12.52
CA LYS A 47 -15.60 12.62 11.05
C LYS A 47 -16.44 11.41 10.68
N LEU A 48 -16.26 10.30 11.40
CA LEU A 48 -17.05 9.08 11.22
C LEU A 48 -18.44 9.14 11.86
N GLN A 49 -18.84 10.23 12.50
CA GLN A 49 -20.11 10.38 13.20
C GLN A 49 -20.38 9.26 14.22
N LEU A 50 -19.35 8.84 14.95
CA LEU A 50 -19.44 7.80 15.97
C LEU A 50 -19.48 8.41 17.38
N PRO A 51 -20.21 7.80 18.32
CA PRO A 51 -20.24 8.26 19.70
C PRO A 51 -18.86 8.12 20.33
N ILE A 52 -18.52 9.01 21.27
CA ILE A 52 -17.27 8.91 22.03
C ILE A 52 -17.52 8.05 23.27
N ASN A 53 -16.98 6.84 23.29
CA ASN A 53 -17.00 5.91 24.41
C ASN A 53 -15.74 5.03 24.40
N SER A 54 -15.59 4.13 25.37
CA SER A 54 -14.38 3.28 25.48
C SER A 54 -14.14 2.38 24.26
N ASP A 55 -15.22 1.83 23.68
CA ASP A 55 -15.13 0.91 22.55
C ASP A 55 -14.71 1.65 21.28
N THR A 56 -15.35 2.79 21.00
CA THR A 56 -15.05 3.61 19.83
C THR A 56 -13.67 4.27 19.94
N GLN A 57 -13.26 4.69 21.14
CA GLN A 57 -11.90 5.18 21.38
C GLN A 57 -10.85 4.10 21.14
N MET A 58 -11.07 2.87 21.62
CA MET A 58 -10.16 1.75 21.37
C MET A 58 -10.07 1.41 19.88
N ALA A 59 -11.22 1.38 19.19
CA ALA A 59 -11.26 1.13 17.75
C ALA A 59 -10.53 2.22 16.95
N ALA A 60 -10.76 3.50 17.29
CA ALA A 60 -10.07 4.63 16.69
C ALA A 60 -8.56 4.55 16.92
N LEU A 61 -8.10 4.28 18.15
CA LEU A 61 -6.69 4.11 18.46
C LEU A 61 -6.07 2.94 17.69
N THR A 62 -6.77 1.81 17.60
CA THR A 62 -6.32 0.64 16.83
C THR A 62 -6.19 0.96 15.35
N ARG A 63 -7.12 1.74 14.79
CA ARG A 63 -7.08 2.15 13.40
C ARG A 63 -5.98 3.17 13.11
N VAL A 64 -5.82 4.17 13.98
CA VAL A 64 -4.86 5.26 13.83
C VAL A 64 -3.42 4.83 14.13
N VAL A 65 -3.20 4.04 15.18
CA VAL A 65 -1.86 3.65 15.65
C VAL A 65 -1.35 2.40 14.94
N ASN A 66 -2.19 1.37 14.82
CA ASN A 66 -1.77 0.06 14.29
C ASN A 66 -2.20 -0.18 12.84
N LEU A 67 -2.88 0.78 12.20
CA LEU A 67 -3.40 0.66 10.84
C LEU A 67 -4.40 -0.50 10.66
N ARG A 68 -4.98 -1.06 11.72
CA ARG A 68 -5.93 -2.18 11.63
C ARG A 68 -7.39 -1.71 11.67
N GLU A 69 -8.23 -2.34 10.88
CA GLU A 69 -9.64 -1.95 10.73
C GLU A 69 -10.64 -2.88 11.44
N ASP A 70 -10.18 -4.02 11.96
CA ASP A 70 -11.01 -5.07 12.57
C ASP A 70 -11.86 -4.55 13.74
N ALA A 71 -11.24 -3.81 14.66
CA ALA A 71 -11.95 -3.23 15.80
C ALA A 71 -12.95 -2.15 15.38
N LEU A 72 -12.65 -1.38 14.32
CA LEU A 72 -13.55 -0.37 13.80
C LEU A 72 -14.76 -1.03 13.16
N GLU A 73 -14.57 -2.05 12.33
CA GLU A 73 -15.66 -2.77 11.69
C GLU A 73 -16.64 -3.37 12.70
N GLN A 74 -16.13 -3.98 13.77
CA GLN A 74 -16.96 -4.53 14.85
C GLN A 74 -17.81 -3.44 15.54
N VAL A 75 -17.22 -2.27 15.79
CA VAL A 75 -17.95 -1.12 16.36
C VAL A 75 -19.04 -0.66 15.38
N LEU A 76 -18.74 -0.53 14.10
CA LEU A 76 -19.71 -0.10 13.10
C LEU A 76 -20.89 -1.09 12.99
N GLN A 77 -20.61 -2.40 13.04
CA GLN A 77 -21.64 -3.45 13.06
C GLN A 77 -22.50 -3.38 14.33
N LYS A 78 -21.90 -3.12 15.49
CA LYS A 78 -22.60 -2.99 16.79
C LYS A 78 -23.55 -1.79 16.81
N GLU A 79 -23.20 -0.70 16.13
CA GLU A 79 -24.06 0.47 15.94
C GLU A 79 -25.20 0.23 14.93
N GLY A 80 -25.29 -0.97 14.35
CA GLY A 80 -26.39 -1.38 13.46
C GLY A 80 -26.33 -0.76 12.06
N LEU A 81 -25.16 -0.29 11.63
CA LEU A 81 -24.95 0.27 10.30
C LEU A 81 -25.06 -0.82 9.23
N SER A 82 -25.63 -0.44 8.07
CA SER A 82 -25.67 -1.29 6.88
C SER A 82 -24.28 -1.55 6.31
N GLU A 83 -24.13 -2.58 5.48
CA GLU A 83 -22.86 -2.88 4.81
C GLU A 83 -22.37 -1.71 3.95
N GLU A 84 -23.28 -1.00 3.28
CA GLU A 84 -22.97 0.20 2.49
C GLU A 84 -22.44 1.36 3.35
N GLU A 85 -23.04 1.60 4.52
CA GLU A 85 -22.57 2.61 5.46
C GLU A 85 -21.24 2.24 6.10
N ILE A 86 -21.05 0.95 6.42
CA ILE A 86 -19.77 0.43 6.95
C ILE A 86 -18.67 0.68 5.93
N MET A 87 -18.87 0.34 4.65
CA MET A 87 -17.88 0.59 3.59
C MET A 87 -17.54 2.07 3.47
N ALA A 88 -18.55 2.96 3.47
CA ALA A 88 -18.32 4.40 3.38
C ALA A 88 -17.50 4.93 4.56
N LYS A 89 -17.81 4.49 5.79
CA LYS A 89 -17.06 4.89 6.99
C LYS A 89 -15.65 4.29 7.03
N LYS A 90 -15.45 3.06 6.53
CA LYS A 90 -14.11 2.47 6.40
C LYS A 90 -13.25 3.27 5.41
N GLU A 91 -13.83 3.75 4.32
CA GLU A 91 -13.13 4.63 3.37
C GLU A 91 -12.77 5.97 4.00
N GLU A 92 -13.69 6.63 4.70
CA GLU A 92 -13.38 7.88 5.44
C GLU A 92 -12.27 7.68 6.47
N ALA A 93 -12.30 6.54 7.17
CA ALA A 93 -11.26 6.16 8.13
C ALA A 93 -9.92 5.90 7.44
N TYR A 94 -9.92 5.26 6.27
CA TYR A 94 -8.73 5.07 5.45
C TYR A 94 -8.12 6.41 5.05
N LEU A 95 -8.91 7.32 4.47
CA LEU A 95 -8.41 8.63 4.02
C LEU A 95 -7.81 9.44 5.18
N PHE A 96 -8.46 9.44 6.34
CA PHE A 96 -7.94 10.12 7.54
C PHE A 96 -6.58 9.55 7.97
N VAL A 97 -6.48 8.23 8.10
CA VAL A 97 -5.26 7.58 8.57
C VAL A 97 -4.14 7.68 7.53
N LYS A 98 -4.48 7.58 6.24
CA LYS A 98 -3.56 7.78 5.12
C LYS A 98 -2.85 9.13 5.24
N GLU A 99 -3.61 10.22 5.30
CA GLU A 99 -3.06 11.58 5.39
C GLU A 99 -2.14 11.74 6.60
N MET A 100 -2.56 11.24 7.76
CA MET A 100 -1.78 11.32 8.99
C MET A 100 -0.44 10.59 8.89
N HIS A 101 -0.39 9.37 8.34
CA HIS A 101 0.85 8.60 8.22
C HIS A 101 1.76 9.09 7.11
N LEU A 102 1.21 9.54 5.98
CA LEU A 102 1.99 10.18 4.91
C LEU A 102 2.70 11.42 5.44
N LEU A 103 1.99 12.29 6.15
CA LEU A 103 2.57 13.50 6.75
C LEU A 103 3.65 13.17 7.80
N ARG A 104 3.46 12.13 8.61
CA ARG A 104 4.48 11.66 9.56
C ARG A 104 5.76 11.21 8.87
N HIS A 105 5.65 10.51 7.74
CA HIS A 105 6.79 10.09 6.95
C HIS A 105 7.47 11.26 6.24
N GLU A 106 6.70 12.22 5.71
CA GLU A 106 7.22 13.46 5.13
C GLU A 106 8.08 14.23 6.16
N TYR A 107 7.59 14.36 7.40
CA TYR A 107 8.36 15.01 8.47
C TYR A 107 9.63 14.26 8.86
N LEU A 108 9.64 12.92 8.78
CA LEU A 108 10.87 12.14 8.97
C LEU A 108 11.89 12.47 7.88
N ILE A 109 11.46 12.55 6.62
CA ILE A 109 12.33 12.88 5.48
C ILE A 109 12.88 14.31 5.61
N ALA A 110 12.04 15.25 6.04
CA ALA A 110 12.46 16.62 6.31
C ALA A 110 13.52 16.67 7.42
N TRP A 111 13.33 15.90 8.49
CA TRP A 111 14.30 15.77 9.59
C TRP A 111 15.62 15.13 9.15
N ILE A 112 15.59 14.04 8.37
CA ILE A 112 16.79 13.42 7.79
C ILE A 112 17.60 14.46 7.00
N LYS A 113 16.92 15.33 6.25
CA LYS A 113 17.55 16.42 5.50
C LYS A 113 18.10 17.51 6.41
N SER A 114 17.38 17.95 7.44
CA SER A 114 17.84 19.01 8.34
C SER A 114 19.07 18.61 9.16
N GLU A 115 19.12 17.34 9.57
CA GLU A 115 20.25 16.75 10.29
C GLU A 115 21.42 16.37 9.35
N ASN A 116 21.27 16.63 8.05
CA ASN A 116 22.22 16.28 7.00
C ASN A 116 22.66 14.80 7.03
N LEU A 117 21.73 13.89 7.35
CA LEU A 117 21.98 12.46 7.41
C LEU A 117 21.95 11.84 6.01
N LEU A 118 22.74 10.79 5.80
CA LEU A 118 22.88 10.05 4.54
C LEU A 118 23.45 10.89 3.39
N THR A 119 23.87 10.24 2.31
CA THR A 119 24.35 10.96 1.12
C THR A 119 23.18 11.52 0.29
N PRO A 120 23.43 12.48 -0.62
CA PRO A 120 22.41 12.98 -1.53
C PRO A 120 21.65 11.87 -2.27
N PHE A 121 22.35 10.83 -2.76
CA PHE A 121 21.74 9.67 -3.40
C PHE A 121 20.68 8.98 -2.52
N TYR A 122 21.01 8.64 -1.27
CA TYR A 122 20.08 7.94 -0.38
C TYR A 122 18.93 8.82 0.11
N ARG A 123 19.15 10.13 0.28
CA ARG A 123 18.06 11.07 0.54
C ARG A 123 17.09 11.17 -0.63
N LYS A 124 17.60 11.18 -1.87
CA LYS A 124 16.78 11.13 -3.08
C LYS A 124 16.02 9.80 -3.20
N LEU A 125 16.66 8.68 -2.89
CA LEU A 125 16.03 7.36 -2.86
C LEU A 125 14.82 7.33 -1.91
N ILE A 126 15.03 7.71 -0.64
CA ILE A 126 13.95 7.71 0.36
C ILE A 126 12.81 8.64 -0.07
N LYS A 127 13.13 9.84 -0.59
CA LYS A 127 12.12 10.78 -1.08
C LYS A 127 11.35 10.23 -2.29
N GLY A 128 12.03 9.62 -3.25
CA GLY A 128 11.39 9.01 -4.42
C GLY A 128 10.44 7.87 -4.02
N VAL A 129 10.88 7.00 -3.11
CA VAL A 129 10.06 5.91 -2.57
C VAL A 129 8.84 6.44 -1.81
N HIS A 130 8.99 7.54 -1.08
CA HIS A 130 7.85 8.19 -0.42
C HIS A 130 6.80 8.66 -1.42
N HIS A 131 7.18 9.36 -2.49
CA HIS A 131 6.22 9.80 -3.51
C HIS A 131 5.55 8.62 -4.23
N ILE A 132 6.30 7.53 -4.49
CA ILE A 132 5.72 6.30 -5.02
C ILE A 132 4.65 5.77 -4.04
N GLY A 133 4.95 5.76 -2.74
CA GLY A 133 4.02 5.36 -1.69
C GLY A 133 2.77 6.25 -1.59
N GLU A 134 2.92 7.57 -1.80
CA GLU A 134 1.78 8.51 -1.89
C GLU A 134 0.87 8.13 -3.06
N SER A 135 1.43 7.96 -4.26
CA SER A 135 0.66 7.58 -5.45
C SER A 135 -0.03 6.23 -5.28
N MET A 136 0.60 5.24 -4.63
CA MET A 136 -0.03 3.97 -4.31
C MET A 136 -1.16 4.13 -3.28
N SER A 137 -0.98 4.99 -2.28
CA SER A 137 -2.00 5.26 -1.26
C SER A 137 -3.20 6.03 -1.83
N ASP A 138 -2.99 6.86 -2.85
CA ASP A 138 -4.09 7.50 -3.57
C ASP A 138 -4.86 6.50 -4.45
N TRP A 139 -4.15 5.55 -5.06
CA TRP A 139 -4.77 4.50 -5.87
C TRP A 139 -5.60 3.50 -5.04
N GLN A 140 -5.21 3.23 -3.78
CA GLN A 140 -5.87 2.22 -2.93
C GLN A 140 -7.39 2.38 -2.86
N SER A 141 -7.92 3.61 -2.75
CA SER A 141 -9.37 3.85 -2.69
C SER A 141 -10.09 3.29 -3.93
N ALA A 142 -9.58 3.58 -5.13
CA ALA A 142 -10.15 3.07 -6.38
C ALA A 142 -9.97 1.55 -6.49
N TRP A 143 -8.83 1.04 -6.05
CA TRP A 143 -8.53 -0.39 -6.03
C TRP A 143 -9.52 -1.15 -5.12
N THR A 144 -9.69 -0.71 -3.88
CA THR A 144 -10.61 -1.31 -2.90
C THR A 144 -12.05 -1.21 -3.36
N ALA A 145 -12.48 -0.05 -3.87
CA ALA A 145 -13.84 0.13 -4.38
C ALA A 145 -14.16 -0.84 -5.51
N LYS A 146 -13.24 -1.02 -6.47
CA LYS A 146 -13.46 -1.87 -7.65
C LYS A 146 -13.36 -3.36 -7.33
N ILE A 147 -12.35 -3.76 -6.57
CA ILE A 147 -12.01 -5.18 -6.38
C ILE A 147 -12.72 -5.74 -5.16
N ILE A 148 -12.48 -5.16 -3.99
CA ILE A 148 -12.98 -5.68 -2.71
C ILE A 148 -14.48 -5.44 -2.60
N ASN A 149 -14.90 -4.18 -2.74
CA ASN A 149 -16.30 -3.78 -2.56
C ASN A 149 -17.15 -4.02 -3.82
N GLY A 150 -16.51 -4.19 -4.98
CA GLY A 150 -17.15 -4.49 -6.26
C GLY A 150 -17.08 -5.98 -6.60
N VAL A 151 -16.07 -6.35 -7.39
CA VAL A 151 -15.93 -7.69 -8.00
C VAL A 151 -16.09 -8.82 -6.98
N ASN A 152 -15.41 -8.75 -5.83
CA ASN A 152 -15.43 -9.84 -4.85
C ASN A 152 -16.82 -10.03 -4.24
N ARG A 153 -17.52 -8.94 -3.88
CA ARG A 153 -18.91 -9.00 -3.38
C ARG A 153 -19.89 -9.49 -4.45
N GLU A 154 -19.71 -9.05 -5.70
CA GLU A 154 -20.55 -9.52 -6.81
C GLU A 154 -20.40 -11.02 -7.07
N LEU A 155 -19.16 -11.53 -7.03
CA LEU A 155 -18.88 -12.96 -7.18
C LEU A 155 -19.49 -13.76 -6.03
N LEU A 156 -19.28 -13.34 -4.78
CA LEU A 156 -19.88 -13.97 -3.60
C LEU A 156 -21.41 -14.04 -3.74
N LYS A 157 -22.05 -12.93 -4.12
CA LYS A 157 -23.51 -12.90 -4.31
C LYS A 157 -23.98 -13.81 -5.44
N LYS A 158 -23.27 -13.83 -6.58
CA LYS A 158 -23.62 -14.67 -7.74
C LYS A 158 -23.55 -16.17 -7.43
N TYR A 159 -22.62 -16.57 -6.56
CA TYR A 159 -22.38 -17.96 -6.19
C TYR A 159 -22.92 -18.31 -4.80
N ASN A 160 -23.77 -17.47 -4.20
CA ASN A 160 -24.34 -17.67 -2.86
C ASN A 160 -23.29 -17.99 -1.78
N GLY A 161 -22.10 -17.38 -1.88
CA GLY A 161 -20.97 -17.59 -0.98
C GLY A 161 -20.14 -18.85 -1.24
N ASP A 162 -20.41 -19.62 -2.30
CA ASP A 162 -19.60 -20.79 -2.66
C ASP A 162 -18.27 -20.38 -3.32
N GLU A 163 -17.24 -20.19 -2.50
CA GLU A 163 -15.90 -19.82 -2.95
C GLU A 163 -15.28 -20.87 -3.89
N LYS A 164 -15.55 -22.17 -3.68
CA LYS A 164 -15.00 -23.22 -4.54
C LYS A 164 -15.56 -23.12 -5.95
N ALA A 165 -16.86 -22.88 -6.07
CA ALA A 165 -17.50 -22.67 -7.37
C ALA A 165 -16.96 -21.41 -8.08
N ILE A 166 -16.65 -20.35 -7.33
CA ILE A 166 -15.98 -19.15 -7.87
C ILE A 166 -14.61 -19.53 -8.44
N PHE A 167 -13.75 -20.21 -7.66
CA PHE A 167 -12.42 -20.63 -8.12
C PHE A 167 -12.47 -21.54 -9.34
N THR A 168 -13.39 -22.52 -9.37
CA THR A 168 -13.59 -23.38 -10.54
C THR A 168 -13.95 -22.57 -11.78
N MET A 169 -14.88 -21.61 -11.67
CA MET A 169 -15.23 -20.74 -12.80
C MET A 169 -14.04 -19.91 -13.28
N LEU A 170 -13.26 -19.34 -12.35
CA LEU A 170 -12.08 -18.54 -12.72
C LEU A 170 -11.03 -19.36 -13.49
N GLN A 171 -10.86 -20.64 -13.14
CA GLN A 171 -9.99 -21.57 -13.85
C GLN A 171 -10.54 -21.95 -15.23
N GLU A 172 -11.80 -22.38 -15.30
CA GLU A 172 -12.45 -22.82 -16.54
C GLU A 172 -12.55 -21.69 -17.58
N GLU A 173 -12.80 -20.46 -17.14
CA GLU A 173 -12.88 -19.28 -18.00
C GLU A 173 -11.50 -18.65 -18.31
N ASN A 174 -10.39 -19.25 -17.85
CA ASN A 174 -9.02 -18.73 -18.03
C ASN A 174 -8.84 -17.30 -17.53
N LEU A 175 -9.44 -16.98 -16.39
CA LEU A 175 -9.42 -15.63 -15.83
C LEU A 175 -8.17 -15.39 -14.98
N LEU A 176 -7.54 -16.43 -14.43
CA LEU A 176 -6.31 -16.34 -13.63
C LEU A 176 -5.07 -16.03 -14.49
N ASP A 177 -4.07 -15.36 -13.90
CA ASP A 177 -2.81 -15.08 -14.58
C ASP A 177 -1.92 -16.32 -14.66
N ILE A 178 -1.12 -16.40 -15.72
CA ILE A 178 -0.22 -17.52 -16.00
C ILE A 178 1.24 -17.11 -15.88
N ASP A 179 2.07 -18.01 -15.38
CA ASP A 179 3.51 -17.86 -15.35
C ASP A 179 4.12 -17.92 -16.77
N PRO A 180 5.40 -17.56 -16.94
CA PRO A 180 6.07 -17.65 -18.24
C PRO A 180 6.13 -19.06 -18.86
N ASN A 181 5.91 -20.12 -18.07
CA ASN A 181 5.89 -21.50 -18.53
C ASN A 181 4.47 -21.96 -18.95
N GLY A 182 3.46 -21.11 -18.76
CA GLY A 182 2.06 -21.41 -19.05
C GLY A 182 1.31 -22.10 -17.91
N ASN A 183 1.91 -22.23 -16.73
CA ASN A 183 1.22 -22.72 -15.53
C ASN A 183 0.38 -21.62 -14.92
N LEU A 184 -0.69 -21.99 -14.20
CA LEU A 184 -1.42 -21.04 -13.37
C LEU A 184 -0.45 -20.46 -12.33
N GLY A 185 -0.38 -19.13 -12.26
CA GLY A 185 0.42 -18.48 -11.24
C GLY A 185 -0.26 -18.50 -9.89
N ASP A 186 0.54 -18.49 -8.83
CA ASP A 186 0.05 -18.39 -7.45
C ASP A 186 -0.61 -17.03 -7.16
N ARG A 187 -0.48 -16.06 -8.07
CA ARG A 187 -0.89 -14.66 -7.90
C ARG A 187 -1.35 -14.07 -9.23
N CYS A 188 -2.37 -13.21 -9.17
CA CYS A 188 -2.74 -12.37 -10.29
C CYS A 188 -2.32 -10.91 -10.05
N TYR A 189 -1.86 -10.26 -11.11
CA TYR A 189 -1.49 -8.84 -11.15
C TYR A 189 -2.48 -8.03 -12.00
N SER A 190 -3.69 -8.55 -12.13
CA SER A 190 -4.75 -8.09 -13.03
C SER A 190 -6.11 -8.24 -12.37
N VAL A 191 -7.07 -7.47 -12.86
CA VAL A 191 -8.43 -7.32 -12.31
C VAL A 191 -9.44 -7.92 -13.26
N LEU A 192 -10.51 -8.48 -12.71
CA LEU A 192 -11.68 -8.89 -13.49
C LEU A 192 -12.50 -7.66 -13.88
N VAL A 193 -12.72 -7.48 -15.17
CA VAL A 193 -13.59 -6.43 -15.72
C VAL A 193 -14.65 -7.09 -16.57
N LYS A 194 -15.91 -6.63 -16.49
CA LYS A 194 -16.97 -7.13 -17.36
C LYS A 194 -16.90 -6.51 -18.75
N ASP A 195 -17.10 -7.32 -19.79
CA ASP A 195 -17.37 -6.85 -21.14
C ASP A 195 -18.80 -6.30 -21.28
N GLU A 196 -19.15 -5.75 -22.44
CA GLU A 196 -20.49 -5.23 -22.74
C GLU A 196 -21.60 -6.28 -22.60
N LYS A 197 -21.25 -7.57 -22.61
CA LYS A 197 -22.15 -8.71 -22.46
C LYS A 197 -22.19 -9.24 -21.02
N GLY A 198 -21.50 -8.59 -20.08
CA GLY A 198 -21.46 -8.96 -18.67
C GLY A 198 -20.51 -10.11 -18.33
N ARG A 199 -19.67 -10.58 -19.27
CA ARG A 199 -18.68 -11.65 -19.04
C ARG A 199 -17.38 -11.07 -18.51
N TYR A 200 -16.75 -11.77 -17.57
CA TYR A 200 -15.48 -11.31 -17.02
C TYR A 200 -14.33 -11.49 -18.01
N ARG A 201 -13.37 -10.58 -17.95
CA ARG A 201 -12.05 -10.69 -18.57
C ARG A 201 -10.97 -10.27 -17.60
N SER A 202 -9.82 -10.95 -17.65
CA SER A 202 -8.61 -10.50 -16.97
C SER A 202 -8.06 -9.25 -17.66
N THR A 203 -7.85 -8.18 -16.91
CA THR A 203 -7.41 -6.87 -17.40
C THR A 203 -6.27 -6.36 -16.53
N ALA A 204 -5.14 -5.96 -17.12
CA ALA A 204 -4.02 -5.46 -16.34
C ALA A 204 -4.37 -4.18 -15.57
N TYR A 205 -3.67 -3.89 -14.46
CA TYR A 205 -3.95 -2.69 -13.67
C TYR A 205 -3.86 -1.40 -14.48
N SER A 206 -2.91 -1.28 -15.42
CA SER A 206 -2.78 -0.10 -16.30
C SER A 206 -4.00 0.19 -17.16
N GLU A 207 -4.79 -0.83 -17.49
CA GLU A 207 -6.03 -0.66 -18.26
C GLU A 207 -7.24 -0.53 -17.35
N ALA A 208 -7.22 -1.20 -16.19
CA ALA A 208 -8.32 -1.15 -15.23
C ALA A 208 -8.38 0.16 -14.43
N PHE A 209 -7.24 0.84 -14.28
CA PHE A 209 -7.02 2.09 -13.53
C PHE A 209 -6.06 3.02 -14.30
N PRO A 210 -6.47 3.50 -15.49
CA PRO A 210 -5.55 4.16 -16.41
C PRO A 210 -4.97 5.46 -15.85
N ASN A 211 -5.74 6.20 -15.06
CA ASN A 211 -5.28 7.48 -14.50
C ASN A 211 -4.31 7.24 -13.33
N GLU A 212 -4.70 6.37 -12.41
CA GLU A 212 -3.95 6.06 -11.19
C GLU A 212 -2.62 5.38 -11.53
N VAL A 213 -2.63 4.43 -12.47
CA VAL A 213 -1.39 3.74 -12.90
C VAL A 213 -0.52 4.66 -13.75
N ALA A 214 -1.08 5.52 -14.60
CA ALA A 214 -0.29 6.51 -15.34
C ALA A 214 0.42 7.48 -14.38
N GLN A 215 -0.26 7.96 -13.34
CA GLN A 215 0.34 8.79 -12.30
C GLN A 215 1.47 8.04 -11.57
N LEU A 216 1.23 6.79 -11.15
CA LEU A 216 2.25 5.96 -10.49
C LEU A 216 3.48 5.75 -11.37
N VAL A 217 3.28 5.41 -12.65
CA VAL A 217 4.36 5.25 -13.64
C VAL A 217 5.16 6.53 -13.81
N SER A 218 4.49 7.70 -13.87
CA SER A 218 5.14 9.01 -13.94
C SER A 218 6.01 9.27 -12.71
N VAL A 219 5.50 9.00 -11.51
CA VAL A 219 6.24 9.20 -10.25
C VAL A 219 7.46 8.27 -10.16
N ILE A 220 7.35 7.04 -10.67
CA ILE A 220 8.49 6.12 -10.75
C ILE A 220 9.54 6.64 -11.75
N GLU A 221 9.13 7.21 -12.87
CA GLU A 221 10.05 7.87 -13.83
C GLU A 221 10.81 9.01 -13.16
N ASP A 222 10.11 9.91 -12.46
CA ASP A 222 10.72 11.04 -11.74
C ASP A 222 11.76 10.55 -10.69
N CYS A 223 11.47 9.43 -10.02
CA CYS A 223 12.40 8.77 -9.11
C CYS A 223 13.66 8.28 -9.84
N ILE A 224 13.49 7.58 -10.97
CA ILE A 224 14.61 7.09 -11.80
C ILE A 224 15.47 8.25 -12.29
N GLU A 225 14.85 9.31 -12.82
CA GLU A 225 15.56 10.50 -13.29
C GLU A 225 16.32 11.17 -12.15
N SER A 226 15.70 11.37 -10.99
CA SER A 226 16.38 11.99 -9.86
C SER A 226 17.54 11.16 -9.33
N LEU A 227 17.45 9.82 -9.34
CA LEU A 227 18.57 8.95 -8.94
C LEU A 227 19.69 8.95 -9.98
N SER A 228 19.33 9.10 -11.26
CA SER A 228 20.29 9.15 -12.38
C SER A 228 21.22 10.36 -12.32
N LEU A 229 20.80 11.46 -11.67
CA LEU A 229 21.62 12.65 -11.48
C LEU A 229 22.62 12.54 -10.32
N GLU A 230 22.39 11.62 -9.39
CA GLU A 230 23.20 11.47 -8.17
C GLU A 230 24.30 10.41 -8.34
N LYS A 231 25.28 10.43 -7.44
CA LYS A 231 26.32 9.39 -7.33
C LYS A 231 26.13 8.57 -6.06
N ASP A 232 26.17 7.25 -6.18
CA ASP A 232 26.27 6.36 -5.02
C ASP A 232 27.74 6.05 -4.72
N GLU A 233 28.33 6.87 -3.87
CA GLU A 233 29.74 6.75 -3.45
C GLU A 233 29.92 5.80 -2.25
N VAL A 234 28.82 5.32 -1.65
CA VAL A 234 28.89 4.49 -0.43
C VAL A 234 28.90 3.00 -0.77
N PHE A 235 27.96 2.57 -1.62
CA PHE A 235 27.80 1.14 -1.95
C PHE A 235 27.91 0.84 -3.45
N GLY A 236 27.84 1.85 -4.32
CA GLY A 236 27.97 1.66 -5.77
C GLY A 236 26.82 0.86 -6.39
N LYS A 237 25.61 0.94 -5.81
CA LYS A 237 24.40 0.19 -6.19
C LYS A 237 23.36 1.04 -6.91
N LYS A 238 23.71 2.25 -7.35
CA LYS A 238 22.85 3.11 -8.17
C LYS A 238 22.16 2.36 -9.32
N GLU A 239 22.93 1.62 -10.13
CA GLU A 239 22.37 0.90 -11.28
C GLU A 239 21.42 -0.23 -10.86
N ALA A 240 21.64 -0.87 -9.71
CA ALA A 240 20.72 -1.87 -9.18
C ALA A 240 19.39 -1.22 -8.74
N TRP A 241 19.45 -0.06 -8.06
CA TRP A 241 18.27 0.72 -7.69
C TRP A 241 17.48 1.19 -8.92
N ILE A 242 18.16 1.75 -9.92
CA ILE A 242 17.51 2.19 -11.18
C ILE A 242 16.88 0.98 -11.90
N ALA A 243 17.60 -0.13 -12.02
CA ALA A 243 17.07 -1.34 -12.65
C ALA A 243 15.81 -1.88 -11.93
N TYR A 244 15.77 -1.80 -10.60
CA TYR A 244 14.60 -2.16 -9.81
C TYR A 244 13.40 -1.26 -10.11
N PHE A 245 13.55 0.06 -10.07
CA PHE A 245 12.45 0.98 -10.39
C PHE A 245 12.02 0.89 -11.86
N VAL A 246 12.94 0.68 -12.79
CA VAL A 246 12.60 0.40 -14.20
C VAL A 246 11.77 -0.87 -14.34
N ALA A 247 12.12 -1.93 -13.60
CA ALA A 247 11.34 -3.16 -13.59
C ALA A 247 9.93 -2.93 -13.02
N ILE A 248 9.80 -2.20 -11.90
CA ILE A 248 8.51 -1.84 -11.32
C ILE A 248 7.65 -1.05 -12.31
N LYS A 249 8.24 0.00 -12.91
CA LYS A 249 7.57 0.83 -13.92
C LYS A 249 7.01 -0.01 -15.05
N LYS A 250 7.82 -0.95 -15.56
CA LYS A 250 7.42 -1.86 -16.64
C LYS A 250 6.30 -2.82 -16.20
N ALA A 251 6.36 -3.34 -14.98
CA ALA A 251 5.34 -4.24 -14.45
C ALA A 251 3.99 -3.54 -14.29
N PHE A 252 3.98 -2.33 -13.74
CA PHE A 252 2.75 -1.53 -13.60
C PHE A 252 2.21 -1.05 -14.95
N GLY A 253 3.07 -0.60 -15.86
CA GLY A 253 2.65 -0.10 -17.18
C GLY A 253 2.32 -1.19 -18.22
N ALA A 254 2.41 -2.47 -17.86
CA ALA A 254 2.12 -3.58 -18.76
C ALA A 254 0.61 -3.79 -18.95
N THR A 255 0.18 -3.92 -20.20
CA THR A 255 -1.23 -4.11 -20.56
C THR A 255 -1.64 -5.56 -20.78
N GLU A 256 -0.69 -6.47 -20.96
CA GLU A 256 -0.95 -7.88 -21.31
C GLU A 256 -0.93 -8.79 -20.07
N PRO A 257 -2.08 -9.29 -19.57
CA PRO A 257 -2.16 -10.07 -18.32
C PRO A 257 -1.24 -11.30 -18.30
N LYS A 258 -1.14 -12.00 -19.43
CA LYS A 258 -0.31 -13.21 -19.60
C LYS A 258 1.20 -12.97 -19.42
N LYS A 259 1.66 -11.72 -19.43
CA LYS A 259 3.07 -11.37 -19.24
C LYS A 259 3.35 -10.82 -17.84
N LEU A 260 2.31 -10.51 -17.05
CA LEU A 260 2.47 -9.79 -15.79
C LEU A 260 3.31 -10.55 -14.77
N ILE A 261 3.04 -11.84 -14.54
CA ILE A 261 3.86 -12.67 -13.63
C ILE A 261 5.33 -12.65 -14.05
N GLY A 262 5.62 -12.72 -15.34
CA GLY A 262 6.97 -12.60 -15.87
C GLY A 262 7.62 -11.24 -15.58
N TYR A 263 6.86 -10.14 -15.68
CA TYR A 263 7.35 -8.81 -15.33
C TYR A 263 7.58 -8.64 -13.84
N TRP A 264 6.67 -9.10 -12.99
CA TRP A 264 6.84 -9.06 -11.54
C TRP A 264 8.01 -9.94 -11.06
N ALA A 265 8.22 -11.11 -11.67
CA ALA A 265 9.41 -11.91 -11.41
C ALA A 265 10.72 -11.19 -11.81
N ASN A 266 10.69 -10.27 -12.77
CA ASN A 266 11.85 -9.41 -13.07
C ASN A 266 12.03 -8.33 -12.00
N VAL A 267 10.96 -7.82 -11.39
CA VAL A 267 11.02 -6.92 -10.23
C VAL A 267 11.74 -7.60 -9.09
N ASP A 268 11.33 -8.82 -8.73
CA ASP A 268 11.97 -9.62 -7.67
C ASP A 268 13.47 -9.84 -7.95
N ARG A 269 13.81 -10.23 -9.19
CA ARG A 269 15.21 -10.42 -9.61
C ARG A 269 16.04 -9.14 -9.54
N ALA A 270 15.44 -7.99 -9.83
CA ALA A 270 16.13 -6.71 -9.72
C ALA A 270 16.30 -6.31 -8.25
N TRP A 271 15.27 -6.51 -7.43
CA TRP A 271 15.29 -6.25 -6.00
C TRP A 271 16.38 -7.05 -5.27
N MET A 272 16.50 -8.36 -5.57
CA MET A 272 17.54 -9.23 -4.99
C MET A 272 18.98 -8.78 -5.26
N LYS A 273 19.22 -7.88 -6.22
CA LYS A 273 20.56 -7.33 -6.51
C LYS A 273 20.93 -6.16 -5.60
N ILE A 274 19.97 -5.65 -4.84
CA ILE A 274 20.13 -4.57 -3.88
C ILE A 274 20.51 -5.19 -2.53
N ASP A 275 21.79 -5.12 -2.19
CA ASP A 275 22.37 -5.64 -0.95
C ASP A 275 22.76 -4.51 0.01
N THR A 276 22.17 -3.32 -0.16
CA THR A 276 22.43 -2.16 0.70
C THR A 276 21.64 -2.26 2.01
N PRO A 277 22.11 -1.63 3.12
CA PRO A 277 21.42 -1.69 4.41
C PRO A 277 19.99 -1.12 4.40
N ILE A 278 19.71 -0.16 3.51
CA ILE A 278 18.37 0.35 3.27
C ILE A 278 17.70 -0.54 2.23
N GLN A 279 16.51 -1.03 2.56
CA GLN A 279 15.65 -1.81 1.69
C GLN A 279 14.29 -1.13 1.59
N VAL A 280 13.71 -1.13 0.40
CA VAL A 280 12.34 -0.65 0.18
C VAL A 280 11.38 -1.81 0.39
N GLY A 281 10.21 -1.53 0.95
CA GLY A 281 9.13 -2.51 1.00
C GLY A 281 8.77 -2.93 -0.42
N HIS A 282 8.69 -4.24 -0.66
CA HIS A 282 8.26 -4.75 -1.96
C HIS A 282 6.76 -4.48 -2.10
N PRO A 283 6.32 -3.76 -3.16
CA PRO A 283 4.92 -3.39 -3.28
C PRO A 283 4.04 -4.63 -3.53
N LEU A 284 2.80 -4.52 -3.03
CA LEU A 284 1.67 -5.42 -3.26
C LEU A 284 1.75 -6.79 -2.55
N GLU A 285 1.22 -6.81 -1.32
CA GLU A 285 0.84 -8.04 -0.61
C GLU A 285 -0.66 -8.26 -0.82
N TYR A 286 -1.06 -9.44 -1.34
CA TYR A 286 -2.40 -9.65 -1.92
C TYR A 286 -3.35 -10.45 -1.03
N TYR A 287 -3.20 -10.39 0.29
CA TYR A 287 -4.13 -11.08 1.20
C TYR A 287 -5.57 -10.58 1.06
N GLU A 288 -5.77 -9.37 0.55
CA GLU A 288 -7.06 -8.70 0.48
C GLU A 288 -7.95 -9.19 -0.68
N ASP A 289 -7.37 -9.55 -1.84
CA ASP A 289 -8.13 -10.09 -2.96
C ASP A 289 -8.40 -11.59 -2.79
N HIS A 290 -9.60 -11.92 -2.34
CA HIS A 290 -9.99 -13.28 -1.95
C HIS A 290 -9.89 -14.31 -3.08
N PHE A 291 -10.14 -13.92 -4.33
CA PHE A 291 -10.34 -14.86 -5.43
C PHE A 291 -9.24 -14.84 -6.51
N ARG A 292 -8.28 -13.93 -6.38
CA ARG A 292 -7.20 -13.71 -7.37
C ARG A 292 -5.81 -14.10 -6.84
N LYS A 293 -5.80 -14.91 -5.79
CA LYS A 293 -4.66 -15.62 -5.19
C LYS A 293 -4.89 -17.13 -5.39
N ALA A 294 -3.86 -17.87 -5.78
CA ALA A 294 -3.91 -19.34 -5.86
C ALA A 294 -3.40 -19.97 -4.56
#